data_AF-A0A2K8X2H9-F1
#
_entry.id   AF-A0A2K8X2H9-F1
#
_cell.length_a   1.000
_cell.length_b   1.000
_cell.length_c   1.000
_cell.angle_alpha   90.00
_cell.angle_beta   90.00
_cell.angle_gamma   90.00
#
_symmetry.space_group_name_H-M   'P 1'
#
loop_
_entity.id
_entity.type
_entity.pdbx_description
1 polymer ?
#
loop_
_entity_poly.entity_id
_entity_poly.type
_entity_poly.pdbx_seq_one_letter_code
_entity_poly.pdbx_strand_id
1 'polypeptide(L)'
;MKKLLISPPICALLLINCKAKEPESVLTAQIACKCAHEVEDIESKRECIKNAIIKNKDNLEIEYKDENIPVINENGELTSFYF
;
A
#
# COMPACT_ATOMS: atom_id res chain seq x y z
N MET A 1 -17.97 -30.08 30.68
CA MET A 1 -17.36 -29.44 29.50
C MET A 1 -18.46 -29.13 28.49
N LYS A 2 -18.86 -27.86 28.32
CA LYS A 2 -19.88 -27.46 27.33
C LYS A 2 -19.20 -27.35 25.96
N LYS A 3 -19.50 -28.27 25.04
CA LYS A 3 -19.05 -28.18 23.64
C LYS A 3 -19.93 -27.16 22.92
N LEU A 4 -19.34 -26.04 22.51
CA LEU A 4 -20.02 -25.05 21.67
C LEU A 4 -20.10 -25.62 20.24
N LEU A 5 -21.27 -26.12 19.85
CA LEU A 5 -21.55 -26.55 18.48
C LEU A 5 -21.86 -25.31 17.65
N ILE A 6 -20.83 -24.76 17.00
CA ILE A 6 -21.01 -23.67 16.05
C ILE A 6 -21.66 -24.26 14.79
N SER A 7 -22.85 -23.76 14.46
CA SER A 7 -23.64 -24.18 13.31
C SER A 7 -22.87 -23.94 12.00
N PRO A 8 -22.74 -24.94 11.10
CA PRO A 8 -21.97 -24.82 9.85
C PRO A 8 -22.29 -23.59 8.97
N PRO A 9 -23.54 -23.08 8.84
CA PRO A 9 -23.81 -21.88 8.06
C PRO A 9 -23.17 -20.60 8.62
N ILE A 10 -22.89 -20.51 9.93
CA ILE A 10 -22.22 -19.34 10.53
C ILE A 10 -20.74 -19.31 10.13
N CYS A 11 -20.12 -20.49 10.01
CA CYS A 11 -18.73 -20.61 9.58
C CYS A 11 -18.55 -20.20 8.10
N ALA A 12 -19.53 -20.51 7.25
CA ALA A 12 -19.52 -20.11 5.85
C ALA A 12 -19.66 -18.58 5.69
N LEU A 13 -20.49 -17.91 6.48
CA LEU A 13 -20.67 -16.45 6.45
C LEU A 13 -19.40 -15.66 6.85
N LEU A 14 -18.59 -16.21 7.75
CA LEU A 14 -17.33 -15.58 8.19
C LEU A 14 -16.21 -15.65 7.13
N LEU A 15 -16.22 -16.66 6.26
CA LEU A 15 -15.18 -16.85 5.24
C LEU A 15 -15.35 -15.92 4.02
N ILE A 16 -16.56 -15.41 3.75
CA ILE A 16 -16.84 -14.63 2.54
C ILE A 16 -16.30 -13.18 2.64
N ASN A 17 -16.08 -12.68 3.87
CA ASN A 17 -15.53 -11.35 4.11
C ASN A 17 -13.98 -11.31 4.19
N CYS A 18 -13.31 -12.45 4.02
CA CYS A 18 -11.84 -12.53 4.01
C CYS A 18 -11.23 -12.36 2.61
N LYS A 19 -11.79 -11.50 1.75
CA LYS A 19 -10.97 -10.92 0.68
C LYS A 19 -10.13 -9.84 1.32
N ALA A 20 -8.94 -10.21 1.78
CA ALA A 20 -7.94 -9.24 2.22
C ALA A 20 -7.77 -8.21 1.09
N LYS A 21 -8.03 -6.94 1.40
CA LYS A 21 -7.68 -5.85 0.47
C LYS A 21 -6.17 -5.93 0.26
N GLU A 22 -5.72 -5.77 -0.98
CA GLU A 22 -4.29 -5.66 -1.25
C GLU A 22 -3.70 -4.49 -0.45
N PRO A 23 -2.48 -4.62 0.10
CA PRO A 23 -1.81 -3.52 0.77
C PRO A 23 -1.70 -2.29 -0.14
N GLU A 24 -1.76 -1.10 0.45
CA GLU A 24 -1.67 0.16 -0.31
C GLU A 24 -0.28 0.34 -0.96
N SER A 25 0.76 -0.24 -0.35
CA SER A 25 2.08 -0.43 -0.97
C SER A 25 2.04 -1.19 -2.29
N VAL A 26 1.30 -2.29 -2.36
CA VAL A 26 1.14 -3.11 -3.57
C VAL A 26 0.37 -2.35 -4.64
N LEU A 27 -0.72 -1.68 -4.27
CA LEU A 27 -1.52 -0.87 -5.20
C LEU A 27 -0.69 0.29 -5.77
N THR A 28 0.10 0.96 -4.94
CA THR A 28 1.00 2.04 -5.37
C THR A 28 2.05 1.53 -6.34
N ALA A 29 2.67 0.38 -6.04
CA ALA A 29 3.67 -0.24 -6.91
C ALA A 29 3.09 -0.65 -8.27
N GLN A 30 1.86 -1.19 -8.31
CA GLN A 30 1.16 -1.53 -9.55
C GLN A 30 0.92 -0.29 -10.42
N ILE A 31 0.46 0.81 -9.83
CA ILE A 31 0.24 2.07 -10.56
C ILE A 31 1.56 2.63 -11.09
N ALA A 32 2.61 2.64 -10.26
CA ALA A 32 3.94 3.09 -10.67
C ALA A 32 4.52 2.23 -11.80
N CYS A 33 4.35 0.90 -11.74
CA CYS A 33 4.74 -0.01 -12.82
C CYS A 33 3.98 0.28 -14.11
N LYS A 34 2.67 0.53 -14.02
CA LYS A 34 1.84 0.91 -15.17
C LYS A 34 2.34 2.21 -15.81
N CYS A 35 2.61 3.24 -15.00
CA CYS A 35 3.24 4.49 -15.47
C CYS A 35 4.56 4.23 -16.19
N ALA A 36 5.41 3.35 -15.64
CA ALA A 36 6.71 3.04 -16.22
C ALA A 36 6.64 2.35 -17.58
N HIS A 37 5.57 1.60 -17.82
CA HIS A 37 5.37 0.81 -19.04
C HIS A 37 4.56 1.55 -20.12
N GLU A 38 3.54 2.29 -19.74
CA GLU A 38 2.58 2.91 -20.69
C GLU A 38 2.95 4.34 -21.08
N VAL A 39 3.76 5.04 -20.28
CA VAL A 39 4.17 6.42 -20.58
C VAL A 39 5.52 6.38 -21.30
N GLU A 40 5.59 6.90 -22.52
CA GLU A 40 6.83 6.94 -23.30
C GLU A 40 7.75 8.08 -22.87
N ASP A 41 7.19 9.27 -22.65
CA ASP A 41 7.94 10.45 -22.23
C ASP A 41 8.48 10.33 -20.79
N ILE A 42 9.76 10.68 -20.62
CA ILE A 42 10.49 10.48 -19.35
C ILE A 42 9.98 11.42 -18.26
N GLU A 43 9.67 12.67 -18.59
CA GLU A 43 9.17 13.64 -17.60
C GLU A 43 7.77 13.25 -17.14
N SER A 44 6.87 12.95 -18.08
CA SER A 44 5.51 12.49 -17.83
C SER A 44 5.50 11.17 -17.04
N LYS A 45 6.44 10.25 -17.33
CA LYS A 45 6.60 8.99 -16.58
C LYS A 45 6.96 9.26 -15.12
N ARG A 46 7.93 10.16 -14.88
CA ARG A 46 8.34 10.55 -13.52
C ARG A 46 7.20 11.22 -12.78
N GLU A 47 6.45 12.09 -13.44
CA GLU A 47 5.28 12.75 -12.85
C GLU A 47 4.19 11.73 -12.49
N CYS A 48 3.86 10.80 -13.39
CA CYS A 48 2.88 9.75 -13.14
C CYS A 48 3.25 8.88 -11.92
N ILE A 49 4.52 8.46 -11.83
CA ILE A 49 5.03 7.69 -10.69
C ILE A 49 4.96 8.51 -9.39
N LYS A 50 5.38 9.78 -9.42
CA LYS A 50 5.29 10.68 -8.26
C LYS A 50 3.84 10.82 -7.79
N ASN A 51 2.91 11.03 -8.71
CA ASN A 51 1.49 11.18 -8.39
C ASN A 51 0.90 9.90 -7.78
N ALA A 52 1.33 8.72 -8.24
CA ALA A 52 0.94 7.44 -7.64
C ALA A 52 1.37 7.32 -6.17
N ILE A 53 2.60 7.74 -5.86
CA ILE A 53 3.16 7.73 -4.50
C ILE A 53 2.44 8.78 -3.63
N ILE A 54 2.29 10.01 -4.12
CA ILE A 54 1.64 11.10 -3.39
C ILE A 54 0.20 10.73 -3.02
N LYS A 55 -0.54 10.12 -3.96
CA LYS A 55 -1.94 9.73 -3.74
C LYS A 55 -2.13 8.75 -2.59
N ASN A 56 -1.14 7.90 -2.32
CA ASN A 56 -1.21 6.87 -1.29
C ASN A 56 -0.30 7.18 -0.08
N LYS A 57 0.30 8.37 -0.03
CA LYS A 57 1.32 8.77 0.94
C LYS A 57 0.92 8.43 2.37
N ASP A 58 -0.25 8.90 2.82
CA ASP A 58 -0.70 8.72 4.21
C ASP A 58 -0.80 7.24 4.60
N ASN A 59 -1.26 6.39 3.69
CA ASN A 59 -1.37 4.96 3.93
C ASN A 59 -0.01 4.28 3.97
N LEU A 60 0.91 4.66 3.07
CA LEU A 60 2.28 4.14 3.06
C LEU A 60 3.02 4.57 4.33
N GLU A 61 2.79 5.80 4.80
CA GLU A 61 3.37 6.30 6.04
C GLU A 61 2.85 5.51 7.26
N ILE A 62 1.57 5.16 7.28
CA ILE A 62 1.05 4.29 8.35
C ILE A 62 1.64 2.88 8.24
N GLU A 63 1.69 2.31 7.04
CA GLU A 63 2.13 0.93 6.79
C GLU A 63 3.59 0.72 7.17
N TYR A 64 4.46 1.66 6.79
CA TYR A 64 5.88 1.50 7.04
C TYR A 64 6.34 2.06 8.38
N LYS A 65 5.48 2.73 9.18
CA LYS A 65 5.86 3.53 10.37
C LYS A 65 6.95 2.91 11.25
N ASP A 66 6.85 1.62 11.48
CA ASP A 66 7.73 0.88 12.38
C ASP A 66 9.03 0.40 11.71
N GLU A 67 9.11 0.41 10.38
CA GLU A 67 10.29 0.03 9.59
C GLU A 67 11.37 1.12 9.54
N ASN A 68 11.03 2.36 9.94
CA ASN A 68 11.95 3.48 10.01
C ASN A 68 12.76 3.69 8.71
N ILE A 69 12.08 3.58 7.56
CA ILE A 69 12.71 3.64 6.23
C ILE A 69 13.35 5.02 6.05
N PRO A 70 14.66 5.10 5.78
CA PRO A 70 15.33 6.37 5.54
C PRO A 70 15.03 6.88 4.12
N VAL A 71 14.63 8.15 4.00
CA VAL A 71 14.44 8.86 2.74
C VAL A 71 15.26 10.15 2.73
N ILE A 72 15.69 10.57 1.54
CA ILE A 72 16.41 11.83 1.35
C ILE A 72 15.38 12.92 1.09
N ASN A 73 15.32 13.94 1.95
CA ASN A 73 14.45 15.09 1.76
C ASN A 73 14.99 16.04 0.66
N GLU A 74 14.23 17.09 0.37
CA GLU A 74 14.59 18.10 -0.65
C GLU A 74 15.86 18.92 -0.33
N ASN A 75 16.32 18.89 0.92
CA ASN A 75 17.57 19.51 1.37
C ASN A 75 18.77 18.54 1.32
N GLY A 76 18.56 17.29 0.90
CA GLY A 76 19.60 16.25 0.86
C GLY A 76 19.86 15.57 2.20
N GLU A 77 19.00 15.77 3.19
CA GLU A 77 19.12 15.17 4.53
C GLU A 77 18.40 13.82 4.59
N LEU A 78 18.96 12.87 5.33
CA LEU A 78 18.30 11.59 5.64
C LEU A 78 17.24 11.81 6.74
N THR A 79 15.98 11.60 6.40
CA THR A 79 14.83 11.65 7.32
C THR A 79 14.09 10.32 7.31
N SER A 80 13.29 10.05 8.35
CA SER A 80 12.34 8.94 8.29
C SER A 80 11.27 9.21 7.24
N PHE A 81 10.72 8.16 6.63
CA PHE A 81 9.63 8.26 5.66
C PHE A 81 8.36 8.92 6.22
N TYR A 82 8.15 8.86 7.55
CA TYR A 82 7.05 9.52 8.27
C TYR A 82 7.40 10.98 8.56
N PHE A 83 6.55 11.91 8.12
CA PHE A 83 6.59 13.34 8.47
C PHE A 83 5.50 13.71 9.49
#